data_AF-A0A1I3LHT3-F1
#
_entry.id   AF-A0A1I3LHT3-F1
#
_cell.length_a   1.000
_cell.length_b   1.000
_cell.length_c   1.000
_cell.angle_alpha   90.00
_cell.angle_beta   90.00
_cell.angle_gamma   90.00
#
_symmetry.space_group_name_H-M   'P 1'
#
loop_
_entity.id
_entity.type
_entity.pdbx_description
1 polymer ?
#
loop_
_entity_poly.entity_id
_entity_poly.type
_entity_poly.pdbx_seq_one_letter_code
_entity_poly.pdbx_strand_id
1 'polypeptide(L)'
;MDIDVTPKLDEAAWLLTDLLGRPMGHVAEEPAGEFRIHPAGQALLTMKAMKCGPFRTLDDALAEIELFTRGTCRRVLGGDPPTEADAAS
;
A
#
# COMPACT_ATOMS: atom_id res chain seq x y z
N MET A 1 -1.41 8.92 10.12
CA MET A 1 -0.12 8.22 9.88
C MET A 1 0.09 8.15 8.40
N ASP A 2 1.26 8.56 7.92
CA ASP A 2 1.51 8.58 6.48
C ASP A 2 2.10 7.26 6.00
N ILE A 3 1.67 6.86 4.80
CA ILE A 3 1.92 5.54 4.23
C ILE A 3 2.35 5.72 2.78
N ASP A 4 3.48 5.14 2.40
CA ASP A 4 3.88 4.99 1.01
C ASP A 4 3.23 3.74 0.41
N VAL A 5 2.72 3.90 -0.81
CA VAL A 5 1.98 2.88 -1.56
C VAL A 5 2.79 2.56 -2.81
N THR A 6 3.35 1.36 -2.88
CA THR A 6 4.17 0.90 -4.01
C THR A 6 3.51 -0.27 -4.72
N PRO A 7 3.48 -0.31 -6.07
CA PRO A 7 2.99 -1.48 -6.78
C PRO A 7 3.88 -2.69 -6.50
N LYS A 8 3.28 -3.86 -6.34
CA LYS A 8 3.99 -5.13 -6.31
C LYS A 8 4.20 -5.59 -7.75
N LEU A 9 5.44 -5.95 -8.09
CA LEU A 9 5.78 -6.37 -9.45
C LEU A 9 4.98 -7.63 -9.83
N ASP A 10 4.41 -7.64 -11.04
CA ASP A 10 3.64 -8.73 -11.64
C ASP A 10 2.38 -9.18 -10.87
N GLU A 11 1.91 -8.39 -9.90
CA GLU A 11 0.70 -8.65 -9.15
C GLU A 11 -0.24 -7.43 -9.19
N ALA A 12 -1.56 -7.67 -9.21
CA ALA A 12 -2.56 -6.61 -9.04
C ALA A 12 -2.67 -6.21 -7.56
N ALA A 13 -1.54 -5.83 -6.95
CA ALA A 13 -1.42 -5.53 -5.54
C ALA A 13 -0.47 -4.35 -5.28
N TRP A 14 -0.70 -3.65 -4.17
CA TRP A 14 0.08 -2.50 -3.72
C TRP A 14 0.50 -2.67 -2.27
N LEU A 15 1.81 -2.63 -2.02
CA LEU A 15 2.37 -2.71 -0.68
C LEU A 15 2.13 -1.38 0.06
N LEU A 16 1.84 -1.51 1.35
CA LEU A 16 1.67 -0.38 2.26
C LEU A 16 2.83 -0.37 3.25
N THR A 17 3.60 0.72 3.26
CA THR A 17 4.75 0.89 4.15
C THR A 17 4.65 2.25 4.84
N ASP A 18 4.83 2.30 6.17
CA ASP A 18 4.85 3.61 6.84
C ASP A 18 6.18 4.35 6.62
N LEU A 19 6.26 5.60 7.09
CA LEU A 19 7.47 6.43 6.88
C LEU A 19 8.70 5.94 7.66
N LEU A 20 8.53 4.97 8.56
CA LEU A 20 9.62 4.33 9.27
C LEU A 20 10.08 3.04 8.57
N GLY A 21 9.54 2.74 7.38
CA GLY A 21 9.86 1.54 6.63
C GLY A 21 9.18 0.28 7.17
N ARG A 22 8.18 0.40 8.05
CA ARG A 22 7.51 -0.76 8.64
C ARG A 22 6.39 -1.24 7.71
N PRO A 23 6.28 -2.56 7.47
CA PRO A 23 5.22 -3.10 6.64
C PRO A 23 3.87 -2.95 7.35
N MET A 24 2.91 -2.38 6.62
CA MET A 24 1.54 -2.19 7.09
C MET A 24 0.54 -3.15 6.44
N GLY A 25 0.94 -3.84 5.38
CA GLY A 25 0.09 -4.77 4.64
C GLY A 25 0.12 -4.49 3.15
N HIS A 26 -0.97 -4.82 2.48
CA HIS A 26 -1.14 -4.51 1.06
C HIS A 26 -2.61 -4.28 0.72
N VAL A 27 -2.86 -3.66 -0.43
CA VAL A 27 -4.16 -3.69 -1.10
C VAL A 27 -4.04 -4.65 -2.28
N ALA A 28 -4.98 -5.58 -2.44
CA ALA A 28 -5.03 -6.49 -3.59
C ALA A 28 -6.33 -6.29 -4.37
N GLU A 29 -6.26 -6.44 -5.68
CA GLU A 29 -7.43 -6.58 -6.54
C GLU A 29 -7.84 -8.06 -6.61
N GLU A 30 -8.84 -8.44 -5.82
CA GLU A 30 -9.34 -9.81 -5.75
C GLU A 30 -10.83 -9.87 -5.35
N PRO A 31 -11.73 -10.37 -6.24
CA PRO A 31 -11.53 -10.64 -7.67
C PRO A 31 -11.26 -9.36 -8.49
N ALA A 32 -11.00 -9.50 -9.80
CA ALA A 32 -10.82 -8.36 -10.70
C ALA A 32 -11.97 -7.34 -10.57
N GLY A 33 -11.63 -6.06 -10.39
CA GLY A 33 -12.55 -4.96 -10.10
C GLY A 33 -12.93 -4.76 -8.63
N GLU A 34 -12.47 -5.62 -7.71
CA GLU A 34 -12.69 -5.49 -6.26
C GLU A 34 -11.37 -5.33 -5.53
N PHE A 35 -11.20 -4.21 -4.82
CA PHE A 35 -10.00 -3.93 -4.04
C PHE A 35 -10.22 -4.28 -2.56
N ARG A 36 -9.29 -5.01 -1.97
CA ARG A 36 -9.32 -5.46 -0.57
C ARG A 36 -8.04 -5.06 0.14
N ILE A 37 -8.19 -4.60 1.38
CA ILE A 37 -7.07 -4.23 2.23
C ILE A 37 -6.72 -5.43 3.10
N HIS A 38 -5.45 -5.80 3.12
CA HIS A 38 -4.91 -6.88 3.94
C HIS A 38 -3.87 -6.29 4.90
N PRO A 39 -4.28 -5.86 6.10
CA PRO A 39 -3.35 -5.35 7.09
C PRO A 39 -2.35 -6.42 7.54
N ALA A 40 -1.13 -6.01 7.89
CA ALA A 40 -0.10 -6.90 8.41
C ALA A 40 0.67 -6.26 9.59
N GLY A 41 1.35 -7.09 10.37
CA GLY A 41 2.17 -6.62 11.49
C GLY A 41 1.36 -5.81 12.51
N GLN A 42 1.89 -4.66 12.93
CA GLN A 42 1.21 -3.79 13.90
C GLN A 42 -0.07 -3.15 13.34
N ALA A 43 -0.21 -3.06 12.01
CA ALA A 43 -1.39 -2.50 11.39
C ALA A 43 -2.65 -3.34 11.64
N LEU A 44 -2.51 -4.65 11.94
CA LEU A 44 -3.64 -5.49 12.36
C LEU A 44 -4.35 -4.98 13.61
N LEU A 45 -3.59 -4.39 14.55
CA LEU A 45 -4.16 -3.79 15.76
C LEU A 45 -4.70 -2.41 15.45
N THR A 46 -3.90 -1.58 14.77
CA THR A 46 -4.26 -0.20 14.46
C THR A 46 -5.50 -0.12 13.57
N MET A 47 -5.68 -1.04 12.62
CA MET A 47 -6.76 -1.02 11.63
C MET A 47 -7.87 -2.03 11.93
N LYS A 48 -7.90 -2.62 13.13
CA LYS A 48 -8.81 -3.73 13.48
C LYS A 48 -10.30 -3.44 13.23
N ALA A 49 -10.72 -2.18 13.42
CA ALA A 49 -12.12 -1.76 13.25
C ALA A 49 -12.38 -1.08 11.89
N MET A 50 -11.37 -1.02 11.02
CA MET A 50 -11.48 -0.41 9.69
C MET A 50 -12.16 -1.36 8.71
N LYS A 51 -12.95 -0.80 7.78
CA LYS A 51 -13.46 -1.59 6.67
C LYS A 51 -12.29 -2.01 5.76
N CYS A 52 -12.19 -3.31 5.47
CA CYS A 52 -11.13 -3.86 4.62
C CYS A 52 -11.57 -4.21 3.18
N GLY A 53 -12.77 -3.77 2.79
CA GLY A 53 -13.32 -3.95 1.45
C GLY A 53 -14.50 -4.93 1.39
N PRO A 54 -14.96 -5.26 0.16
CA PRO A 54 -14.42 -4.79 -1.12
C PRO A 54 -14.68 -3.31 -1.38
N PHE A 55 -13.77 -2.68 -2.13
CA PHE A 55 -13.86 -1.33 -2.68
C PHE A 55 -13.86 -1.37 -4.21
N ARG A 56 -14.40 -0.33 -4.86
CA ARG A 56 -14.54 -0.30 -6.33
C ARG A 56 -13.26 0.14 -7.05
N THR A 57 -12.41 0.87 -6.35
CA THR A 57 -11.15 1.39 -6.87
C THR A 57 -10.06 1.31 -5.80
N LEU A 58 -8.79 1.35 -6.22
CA LEU A 58 -7.67 1.52 -5.32
C LEU A 58 -7.79 2.83 -4.53
N ASP A 59 -8.22 3.92 -5.17
CA ASP A 59 -8.40 5.22 -4.51
C ASP A 59 -9.40 5.15 -3.35
N ASP A 60 -10.52 4.45 -3.52
CA ASP A 60 -11.51 4.27 -2.45
C ASP A 60 -10.93 3.50 -1.26
N ALA A 61 -10.11 2.47 -1.54
CA ALA A 61 -9.43 1.71 -0.50
C ALA A 61 -8.41 2.57 0.25
N LEU A 62 -7.63 3.39 -0.45
CA LEU A 62 -6.66 4.30 0.16
C LEU A 62 -7.36 5.40 0.98
N ALA A 63 -8.48 5.95 0.50
CA ALA A 63 -9.26 6.94 1.24
C ALA A 63 -9.80 6.42 2.58
N GLU A 64 -10.21 5.14 2.66
CA GLU A 64 -10.60 4.51 3.92
C GLU A 64 -9.41 4.44 4.89
N ILE A 65 -8.22 4.09 4.40
CA ILE A 65 -7.00 4.04 5.20
C ILE A 65 -6.64 5.43 5.75
N GLU A 66 -6.68 6.45 4.90
CA GLU A 66 -6.42 7.84 5.29
C GLU A 66 -7.40 8.32 6.35
N LEU A 67 -8.70 8.05 6.16
CA LEU A 67 -9.75 8.38 7.10
C LEU A 67 -9.50 7.73 8.48
N PHE A 68 -9.19 6.44 8.49
CA PHE A 68 -9.02 5.68 9.72
C PHE A 68 -7.73 6.04 10.46
N THR A 69 -6.63 6.19 9.71
CA THR A 69 -5.30 6.46 10.28
C THR A 69 -5.01 7.94 10.49
N ARG A 70 -5.90 8.83 10.01
CA ARG A 70 -5.74 10.29 10.03
C ARG A 70 -4.39 10.72 9.44
N GLY A 71 -4.04 10.18 8.28
CA GLY A 71 -2.84 10.55 7.54
C GLY A 71 -3.05 10.39 6.05
N THR A 72 -1.96 10.36 5.29
CA THR A 72 -2.00 10.37 3.83
C THR A 72 -1.32 9.16 3.22
N CYS A 73 -1.95 8.57 2.21
CA CYS A 73 -1.38 7.56 1.33
C CYS A 73 -0.71 8.25 0.14
N ARG A 74 0.58 8.00 -0.06
CA ARG A 74 1.35 8.54 -1.18
C ARG A 74 1.75 7.44 -2.14
N ARG A 75 1.31 7.54 -3.39
CA ARG A 75 1.75 6.60 -4.43
C ARG A 75 3.18 6.89 -4.83
N VAL A 76 4.05 5.91 -4.60
CA VAL A 76 5.40 5.92 -5.11
C VAL A 76 5.40 5.07 -6.37
N LEU A 77 5.30 5.73 -7.52
CA LEU A 77 5.60 5.10 -8.80
C LEU A 77 7.08 4.75 -8.74
N GLY A 78 7.41 3.46 -8.81
CA GLY A 78 8.78 2.99 -8.69
C GLY A 78 9.69 3.85 -9.55
N GLY A 79 10.59 4.60 -8.91
CA GLY A 79 11.68 5.23 -9.63
C GLY A 79 12.42 4.13 -10.38
N ASP A 80 12.92 4.46 -11.58
CA ASP A 80 13.68 3.52 -12.40
C ASP A 80 14.63 2.68 -11.53
N PRO A 81 14.71 1.36 -11.74
CA PRO A 81 15.71 0.55 -11.05
C PRO A 81 17.08 1.20 -11.27
N PRO A 82 17.97 1.25 -10.26
CA PRO A 82 19.31 1.78 -10.45
C PRO A 82 19.95 1.00 -11.58
N THR A 83 20.19 1.66 -12.71
CA THR A 83 21.03 1.10 -13.76
C THR A 83 22.38 0.83 -13.15
N GLU A 84 22.81 -0.43 -13.17
CA GLU A 84 24.15 -0.90 -12.77
C GLU A 84 25.25 -0.30 -13.69
N ALA A 85 25.36 1.02 -13.74
CA ALA A 85 26.37 1.74 -14.52
C ALA A 85 27.46 2.36 -13.63
N ASP A 86 27.37 2.25 -12.30
CA ASP A 86 28.33 2.86 -11.36
C ASP A 86 29.14 1.83 -10.54
N ALA A 87 29.32 0.61 -11.09
CA ALA A 87 30.18 -0.42 -10.52
C ALA A 87 31.52 -0.58 -11.27
N ALA A 88 31.93 0.43 -12.05
CA ALA A 88 33.23 0.44 -12.71
C ALA A 88 33.79 1.86 -12.80
N SER A 89 34.45 2.31 -11.74
CA SER A 89 35.52 3.31 -11.80
C SER A 89 36.51 3.06 -10.67
#